data_AF-A0A8T3V3M7-F1
#
_entry.id   AF-A0A8T3V3M7-F1
#
_cell.length_a   1.000
_cell.length_b   1.000
_cell.length_c   1.000
_cell.angle_alpha   90.00
_cell.angle_beta   90.00
_cell.angle_gamma   90.00
#
_symmetry.space_group_name_H-M   'P 1'
#
loop_
_entity.id
_entity.type
_entity.pdbx_description
1 polymer ?
#
loop_
_entity_poly.entity_id
_entity_poly.type
_entity_poly.pdbx_seq_one_letter_code
_entity_poly.pdbx_strand_id
1 'polypeptide(L)'
;MTTTIHSKRFKMQLDGNLIKIEGHDYLKEALDLPDYYGKNLDALYDCLCEMECEIELVNAGEVDGDIIDTFQDAADENQFLTFKITY
;
A
#
# COMPACT_ATOMS: atom_id res chain seq x y z
N MET A 1 -14.19 -9.96 28.20
CA MET A 1 -12.88 -10.64 28.11
C MET A 1 -12.85 -11.34 26.76
N THR A 2 -12.29 -10.71 25.74
CA THR A 2 -12.05 -11.36 24.45
C THR A 2 -10.66 -10.96 23.99
N THR A 3 -9.89 -12.02 23.75
CA THR A 3 -8.45 -12.09 23.68
C THR A 3 -7.90 -11.24 22.54
N THR A 4 -7.06 -10.27 22.89
CA THR A 4 -6.18 -9.57 21.93
C THR A 4 -5.12 -10.55 21.45
N ILE A 5 -5.41 -11.29 20.39
CA ILE A 5 -4.39 -11.97 19.59
C ILE A 5 -3.96 -10.95 18.52
N HIS A 6 -3.02 -10.07 18.83
CA HIS A 6 -2.31 -9.33 17.79
C HIS A 6 -1.35 -10.32 17.10
N SER A 7 -1.91 -11.13 16.20
CA SER A 7 -1.11 -11.84 15.19
C SER A 7 -0.49 -10.78 14.29
N LYS A 8 0.76 -10.43 14.62
CA LYS A 8 1.77 -9.75 13.79
C LYS A 8 1.24 -9.24 12.42
N ARG A 9 0.79 -7.98 12.36
CA ARG A 9 0.53 -7.31 11.07
C ARG A 9 1.84 -7.19 10.31
N PHE A 10 1.82 -7.52 9.01
CA PHE A 10 3.01 -7.42 8.17
C PHE A 10 3.26 -5.95 7.86
N LYS A 11 4.44 -5.46 8.24
CA LYS A 11 4.85 -4.08 7.96
C LYS A 11 5.70 -4.05 6.70
N MET A 12 5.32 -3.21 5.75
CA MET A 12 5.99 -3.00 4.48
C MET A 12 6.40 -1.54 4.36
N GLN A 13 7.57 -1.31 3.77
CA GLN A 13 8.07 0.04 3.50
C GLN A 13 8.20 0.21 1.99
N LEU A 14 7.60 1.28 1.48
CA LEU A 14 7.66 1.67 0.07
C LEU A 14 8.55 2.91 -0.07
N ASP A 15 9.37 2.95 -1.12
CA ASP A 15 10.17 4.12 -1.46
C ASP A 15 9.52 4.90 -2.61
N GLY A 16 9.13 6.13 -2.33
CA GLY A 16 8.51 7.02 -3.30
C GLY A 16 9.37 7.32 -4.53
N ASN A 17 10.71 7.28 -4.40
CA ASN A 17 11.59 7.41 -5.56
C ASN A 17 11.48 6.20 -6.49
N LEU A 18 11.33 4.99 -5.95
CA LEU A 18 11.15 3.78 -6.74
C LEU A 18 9.75 3.75 -7.37
N ILE A 19 8.71 4.18 -6.65
CA ILE A 19 7.38 4.38 -7.24
C ILE A 19 7.45 5.36 -8.42
N LYS A 20 8.24 6.43 -8.33
CA LYS A 20 8.39 7.35 -9.46
C LYS A 20 9.11 6.73 -10.67
N ILE A 21 10.16 5.94 -10.42
CA ILE A 21 11.01 5.38 -11.48
C ILE A 21 10.35 4.17 -12.15
N GLU A 22 9.75 3.29 -11.35
CA GLU A 22 9.25 1.98 -11.76
C GLU A 22 7.71 1.87 -11.68
N GLY A 23 7.05 2.79 -10.98
CA GLY A 23 5.59 2.86 -10.92
C GLY A 23 4.96 1.61 -10.36
N HIS A 24 3.98 1.10 -11.10
CA HIS A 24 3.22 -0.09 -10.75
C HIS A 24 4.05 -1.38 -10.75
N ASP A 25 5.20 -1.44 -11.45
CA ASP A 25 6.07 -2.61 -11.40
C ASP A 25 6.72 -2.76 -10.01
N TYR A 26 7.25 -1.66 -9.46
CA TYR A 26 7.77 -1.66 -8.09
C TYR A 26 6.68 -1.98 -7.07
N LEU A 27 5.48 -1.41 -7.22
CA LEU A 27 4.36 -1.71 -6.33
C LEU A 27 3.97 -3.19 -6.37
N LYS A 28 3.94 -3.80 -7.58
CA LYS A 28 3.66 -5.23 -7.74
C LYS A 28 4.67 -6.08 -6.98
N GLU A 29 5.96 -5.81 -7.13
CA GLU A 29 7.02 -6.58 -6.48
C GLU A 29 7.09 -6.33 -4.97
N ALA A 30 6.96 -5.07 -4.53
CA ALA A 30 7.08 -4.71 -3.11
C ALA A 30 5.90 -5.19 -2.27
N LEU A 31 4.69 -5.23 -2.84
CA LEU A 31 3.47 -5.68 -2.17
C LEU A 31 3.11 -7.14 -2.50
N ASP A 32 3.93 -7.83 -3.30
CA ASP A 32 3.68 -9.21 -3.78
C ASP A 32 2.28 -9.35 -4.43
N LEU A 33 1.92 -8.38 -5.28
CA LEU A 33 0.59 -8.35 -5.92
C LEU A 33 0.46 -9.49 -6.94
N PRO A 34 -0.77 -10.01 -7.13
CA PRO A 34 -1.01 -11.14 -8.01
C PRO A 34 -0.60 -10.89 -9.46
N ASP A 35 -0.40 -11.97 -10.22
CA ASP A 35 0.03 -11.87 -11.61
C ASP A 35 -0.97 -11.15 -12.53
N TYR A 36 -2.24 -11.18 -12.17
CA TYR A 36 -3.31 -10.47 -12.87
C TYR A 36 -3.41 -8.97 -12.52
N TYR A 37 -2.46 -8.43 -11.74
CA TYR A 37 -2.44 -7.02 -11.38
C TYR A 37 -2.39 -6.10 -12.61
N GLY A 38 -3.45 -5.29 -12.78
CA GLY A 38 -3.70 -4.50 -13.97
C GLY A 38 -2.85 -3.23 -14.13
N LYS A 39 -1.92 -2.96 -13.22
CA LYS A 39 -1.03 -1.78 -13.23
C LYS A 39 -1.76 -0.44 -13.42
N ASN A 40 -2.85 -0.27 -12.68
CA ASN A 40 -3.63 0.96 -12.63
C ASN A 40 -4.12 1.20 -11.20
N LEU A 41 -4.69 2.38 -10.93
CA LEU A 41 -5.13 2.78 -9.59
C LEU A 41 -6.30 1.94 -9.09
N ASP A 42 -7.27 1.61 -9.94
CA ASP A 42 -8.40 0.75 -9.55
C ASP A 42 -7.91 -0.65 -9.12
N ALA A 43 -6.99 -1.25 -9.88
CA ALA A 43 -6.40 -2.54 -9.54
C ALA A 43 -5.54 -2.47 -8.27
N LEU A 44 -4.89 -1.32 -8.01
CA LEU A 44 -4.15 -1.09 -6.78
C LEU A 44 -5.10 -1.03 -5.59
N TYR A 45 -6.15 -0.22 -5.69
CA TYR A 45 -7.20 -0.08 -4.69
C TYR A 45 -7.83 -1.43 -4.34
N ASP A 46 -8.21 -2.22 -5.35
CA ASP A 46 -8.82 -3.55 -5.16
C ASP A 46 -7.88 -4.47 -4.36
N CYS A 47 -6.59 -4.52 -4.72
CA CYS A 47 -5.62 -5.34 -3.99
C CYS A 47 -5.45 -4.86 -2.54
N LEU A 48 -5.34 -3.55 -2.33
CA LEU A 48 -5.16 -2.96 -1.00
C LEU A 48 -6.38 -3.20 -0.10
N CYS A 49 -7.59 -3.19 -0.64
CA CYS A 49 -8.82 -3.48 0.11
C CYS A 49 -8.91 -4.93 0.60
N GLU A 50 -8.22 -5.87 -0.04
CA GLU A 50 -8.20 -7.29 0.34
C GLU A 50 -6.99 -7.68 1.21
N MET A 51 -6.04 -6.74 1.42
CA MET A 51 -4.78 -6.99 2.13
C MET A 51 -4.84 -6.66 3.62
N GLU A 52 -4.07 -7.36 4.44
CA GLU A 52 -3.90 -7.06 5.88
C GLU A 52 -2.45 -6.68 6.18
N CYS A 53 -2.10 -5.39 6.02
CA CYS A 53 -0.73 -4.92 6.20
C CYS A 53 -0.62 -3.47 6.70
N GLU A 54 0.55 -3.12 7.21
CA GLU A 54 0.92 -1.73 7.54
C GLU A 54 1.93 -1.23 6.50
N ILE A 55 1.55 -0.20 5.74
CA ILE A 55 2.35 0.38 4.67
C ILE A 55 2.94 1.72 5.13
N GLU A 56 4.26 1.84 5.02
CA GLU A 56 5.00 3.06 5.30
C GLU A 56 5.64 3.58 4.00
N LEU A 57 5.16 4.72 3.51
CA LEU A 57 5.74 5.40 2.36
C LEU A 57 6.83 6.38 2.83
N VAL A 58 8.08 6.13 2.43
CA VAL A 58 9.19 7.08 2.59
C VAL A 58 9.42 7.82 1.27
N ASN A 59 10.02 9.02 1.32
CA ASN A 59 10.32 9.82 0.12
C ASN A 59 9.08 10.14 -0.74
N ALA A 60 7.93 10.40 -0.11
CA ALA A 60 6.67 10.68 -0.83
C ALA A 60 6.68 11.96 -1.67
N GLY A 61 7.72 12.81 -1.55
CA GLY A 61 7.75 14.15 -2.17
C GLY A 61 7.65 14.16 -3.70
N GLU A 62 7.98 13.06 -4.37
CA GLU A 62 7.95 12.96 -5.83
C GLU A 62 6.97 11.88 -6.33
N VAL A 63 6.15 11.32 -5.44
CA VAL A 63 5.12 10.34 -5.79
C VAL A 63 3.91 11.08 -6.34
N ASP A 64 3.24 10.48 -7.31
CA ASP A 64 1.99 11.01 -7.84
C ASP A 64 0.92 11.10 -6.74
N GLY A 65 0.21 12.22 -6.68
CA GLY A 65 -0.86 12.44 -5.71
C GLY A 65 -1.96 11.38 -5.83
N ASP A 66 -2.27 10.95 -7.05
CA ASP A 66 -3.33 9.97 -7.29
C ASP A 66 -3.00 8.60 -6.67
N ILE A 67 -1.71 8.22 -6.65
CA ILE A 67 -1.25 6.99 -5.97
C ILE A 67 -1.42 7.14 -4.46
N ILE A 68 -0.99 8.27 -3.90
CA ILE A 68 -1.08 8.56 -2.47
C ILE A 68 -2.55 8.53 -2.01
N ASP A 69 -3.45 9.15 -2.78
CA ASP A 69 -4.88 9.19 -2.49
C ASP A 69 -5.47 7.77 -2.54
N THR A 70 -5.09 6.96 -3.54
CA THR A 70 -5.50 5.55 -3.63
C THR A 70 -5.12 4.74 -2.38
N PHE A 71 -3.91 4.94 -1.84
CA PHE A 71 -3.49 4.28 -0.60
C PHE A 71 -4.28 4.74 0.63
N GLN A 72 -4.63 6.03 0.69
CA GLN A 72 -5.42 6.59 1.79
C GLN A 72 -6.86 6.08 1.73
N ASP A 73 -7.51 6.17 0.57
CA ASP A 73 -8.87 5.70 0.35
C ASP A 73 -9.00 4.21 0.70
N ALA A 74 -8.05 3.38 0.26
CA ALA A 74 -8.06 1.96 0.59
C ALA A 74 -7.85 1.72 2.11
N ALA A 75 -7.03 2.52 2.78
CA ALA A 75 -6.81 2.39 4.23
C ALA A 75 -8.02 2.84 5.06
N ASP A 76 -8.81 3.80 4.55
CA ASP A 76 -10.05 4.24 5.17
C ASP A 76 -11.15 3.17 5.05
N GLU A 77 -11.21 2.47 3.91
CA GLU A 77 -12.20 1.42 3.66
C GLU A 77 -11.80 0.07 4.29
N ASN A 78 -10.51 -0.22 4.41
CA ASN A 78 -9.99 -1.46 4.99
C ASN A 78 -9.36 -1.24 6.37
N GLN A 79 -10.10 -1.58 7.44
CA GLN A 79 -9.64 -1.51 8.84
C GLN A 79 -8.39 -2.35 9.18
N PHE A 80 -7.99 -3.27 8.30
CA PHE A 80 -6.80 -4.10 8.45
C PHE A 80 -5.58 -3.53 7.73
N LEU A 81 -5.79 -2.56 6.83
CA LEU A 81 -4.75 -1.78 6.19
C LEU A 81 -4.44 -0.54 7.03
N THR A 82 -3.18 -0.14 7.09
CA THR A 82 -2.79 1.14 7.68
C THR A 82 -1.75 1.77 6.77
N PHE A 83 -2.00 3.00 6.35
CA PHE A 83 -1.07 3.74 5.50
C PHE A 83 -0.53 4.96 6.24
N LYS A 84 0.80 5.16 6.17
CA LYS A 84 1.45 6.34 6.74
C LYS A 84 2.59 6.83 5.85
N ILE A 85 2.79 8.15 5.86
CA ILE A 85 3.85 8.81 5.12
C ILE A 85 4.90 9.31 6.11
N THR A 86 6.17 9.02 5.81
CA THR A 86 7.32 9.50 6.56
C THR A 86 8.17 10.40 5.65
N TYR A 87 8.40 11.63 6.11
CA TYR A 87 9.18 12.67 5.43
C TYR A 87 10.63 12.69 5.89
#